data_AF-A0A3D4RN70-F1
#
_entry.id   AF-A0A3D4RN70-F1
#
_cell.length_a   1.000
_cell.length_b   1.000
_cell.length_c   1.000
_cell.angle_alpha   90.00
_cell.angle_beta   90.00
_cell.angle_gamma   90.00
#
_symmetry.space_group_name_H-M   'P 1'
#
loop_
_entity.id
_entity.type
_entity.pdbx_description
1 polymer ?
#
loop_
_entity_poly.entity_id
_entity_poly.type
_entity_poly.pdbx_seq_one_letter_code
_entity_poly.pdbx_strand_id
1 'polypeptide(L)' 'FLGHPFGAMPALMAIAEDVYKVHAICVRCGDLAYISHRLVDSTKQILLGETAEYEPVCRHCYEQLKISESQPAE' A
#
# COMPACT_ATOMS: atom_id res chain seq x y z
N PHE A 1 0.72 3.40 -3.54
CA PHE A 1 1.14 2.00 -3.80
C PHE A 1 2.59 1.74 -3.38
N LEU A 2 3.55 2.63 -3.69
CA LEU A 2 4.98 2.47 -3.33
C LEU A 2 5.34 2.47 -1.82
N GLY A 3 4.39 2.78 -0.93
CA GLY A 3 4.62 2.92 0.50
C GLY A 3 5.07 4.32 0.95
N HIS A 4 5.08 5.31 0.04
CA HIS A 4 5.34 6.71 0.35
C HIS A 4 4.07 7.44 0.81
N PRO A 5 4.20 8.52 1.59
CA PRO A 5 3.05 9.34 1.95
C PRO A 5 2.36 9.93 0.73
N PHE A 6 1.03 10.00 0.78
CA PHE A 6 0.23 10.45 -0.35
C PHE A 6 -0.05 11.96 -0.27
N GLY A 7 0.55 12.73 -1.17
CA GLY A 7 0.30 14.17 -1.29
C GLY A 7 0.53 14.94 0.01
N ALA A 8 -0.43 15.79 0.39
CA ALA A 8 -0.34 16.65 1.57
C ALA A 8 -0.62 15.94 2.91
N MET A 9 -0.89 14.62 2.91
CA MET A 9 -1.27 13.89 4.13
C MET A 9 -0.28 14.05 5.31
N PRO A 10 1.05 14.02 5.12
CA PRO A 10 1.98 14.26 6.23
C PRO A 10 1.82 15.63 6.90
N ALA A 11 1.58 16.67 6.11
CA ALA A 11 1.42 18.03 6.63
C ALA A 11 0.10 18.15 7.41
N LEU A 12 -0.97 17.54 6.91
CA LEU A 12 -2.26 17.49 7.62
C LEU A 12 -2.14 16.71 8.95
N MET A 13 -1.41 15.59 8.96
CA MET A 13 -1.16 14.81 10.17
C MET A 13 -0.36 15.58 11.22
N ALA A 14 0.54 16.49 10.82
CA ALA A 14 1.36 17.26 11.75
C ALA A 14 0.59 18.35 12.51
N ILE A 15 -0.55 18.79 11.98
CA ILE A 15 -1.38 19.86 12.56
C ILE A 15 -2.72 19.35 13.11
N ALA A 16 -3.03 18.07 12.96
CA ALA A 16 -4.27 17.48 13.42
C ALA A 16 -4.25 17.29 14.94
N GLU A 17 -5.36 17.62 15.61
CA GLU A 17 -5.54 17.35 17.05
C GLU A 17 -5.70 15.84 17.30
N ASP A 18 -6.48 15.16 16.45
CA ASP A 18 -6.74 13.72 16.51
C ASP A 18 -6.37 13.03 15.20
N VAL A 19 -5.71 11.88 15.28
CA VAL A 19 -5.33 11.06 14.12
C VAL A 19 -5.81 9.62 14.29
N TYR A 20 -6.76 9.20 13.45
CA TYR A 20 -7.24 7.83 13.40
C TYR A 20 -6.71 7.12 12.17
N LYS A 21 -5.77 6.19 12.37
CA LYS A 21 -5.26 5.33 11.30
C LYS A 21 -6.10 4.07 11.24
N VAL A 22 -6.96 3.97 10.22
CA VAL A 22 -7.77 2.78 9.98
C VAL A 22 -6.94 1.68 9.31
N HIS A 23 -7.36 0.44 9.53
CA HIS A 23 -6.67 -0.75 9.05
C HIS A 23 -7.64 -1.65 8.29
N ALA A 24 -7.15 -2.28 7.22
CA ALA A 24 -7.87 -3.36 6.53
C ALA A 24 -7.35 -4.72 7.03
N ILE A 25 -7.85 -5.81 6.45
CA ILE A 25 -7.33 -7.16 6.66
C ILE A 25 -6.43 -7.54 5.48
N CYS A 26 -5.25 -8.06 5.77
CA CYS A 26 -4.29 -8.51 4.78
C CYS A 26 -4.84 -9.76 4.06
N VAL A 27 -5.00 -9.68 2.75
CA VAL A 27 -5.50 -10.81 1.94
C VAL A 27 -4.53 -11.98 1.84
N ARG A 28 -3.28 -11.81 2.27
CA ARG A 28 -2.23 -12.84 2.21
C ARG A 28 -2.10 -13.63 3.51
N CYS A 29 -2.11 -12.96 4.66
CA CYS A 29 -1.86 -13.58 5.96
C CYS A 29 -2.98 -13.41 7.00
N GLY A 30 -3.96 -12.54 6.76
CA GLY A 30 -5.05 -12.26 7.71
C GLY A 30 -4.73 -11.24 8.80
N ASP A 31 -3.48 -10.75 8.90
CA ASP A 31 -3.12 -9.68 9.84
C ASP A 31 -3.68 -8.31 9.42
N LEU A 32 -3.53 -7.31 10.29
CA LEU A 32 -3.84 -5.92 9.95
C LEU A 32 -3.00 -5.43 8.76
N ALA A 33 -3.69 -4.94 7.73
CA ALA A 33 -3.10 -4.37 6.53
C ALA A 33 -2.93 -2.86 6.66
N TYR A 34 -1.81 -2.37 6.12
CA TYR A 34 -1.41 -0.96 6.19
C TYR A 34 -1.08 -0.37 4.81
N ILE A 35 -0.92 -1.21 3.80
CA ILE A 35 -0.41 -0.82 2.48
C ILE A 35 -1.38 -1.32 1.42
N SER A 36 -1.75 -0.45 0.50
CA SER A 36 -2.45 -0.83 -0.74
C SER A 36 -1.40 -1.16 -1.80
N HIS A 37 -1.14 -2.45 -1.98
CA HIS A 37 -0.27 -2.97 -3.04
C HIS A 37 -1.01 -2.90 -4.38
N ARG A 38 -0.30 -2.55 -5.46
CA ARG A 38 -0.89 -2.44 -6.80
C ARG A 38 -0.56 -3.70 -7.60
N LEU A 39 -1.55 -4.26 -8.28
CA LEU A 39 -1.42 -5.48 -9.08
C LEU A 39 -1.19 -5.21 -10.57
N VAL A 40 -1.58 -4.02 -11.05
CA VAL A 40 -1.41 -3.63 -12.45
C VAL A 40 -0.08 -2.93 -12.69
N ASP A 41 0.56 -3.22 -13.82
CA ASP A 41 1.80 -2.56 -14.23
C ASP A 41 1.51 -1.12 -14.67
N SER A 42 1.63 -0.21 -13.70
CA SER A 42 1.51 1.22 -13.94
C SER A 42 2.37 1.98 -12.94
N THR A 43 3.13 2.93 -13.46
CA THR A 43 3.98 3.82 -12.65
C THR A 43 3.28 5.11 -12.22
N LYS A 44 2.05 5.36 -12.71
CA LYS A 44 1.30 6.59 -12.41
C LYS A 44 0.90 6.64 -10.93
N GLN A 45 1.13 7.78 -10.28
CA GLN A 45 0.75 7.95 -8.87
C GLN A 45 -0.76 7.87 -8.66
N ILE A 46 -1.54 8.50 -9.54
CA ILE A 46 -3.01 8.49 -9.51
C ILE A 46 -3.51 7.48 -10.54
N LEU A 47 -4.21 6.46 -10.08
CA LEU A 47 -4.86 5.45 -10.90
C LEU A 47 -6.12 4.99 -10.16
N LEU A 48 -7.27 5.14 -10.81
CA LEU A 48 -8.56 4.70 -10.31
C LEU A 48 -8.67 3.19 -10.49
N GLY A 49 -9.12 2.50 -9.46
CA GLY A 49 -9.24 1.05 -9.43
C GLY A 49 -9.76 0.59 -8.08
N GLU A 50 -10.14 -0.68 -8.02
CA GLU A 50 -10.69 -1.34 -6.83
C GLU A 50 -9.88 -2.63 -6.55
N THR A 51 -10.57 -3.74 -6.30
CA THR A 51 -9.97 -5.02 -5.92
C THR A 51 -9.19 -5.70 -7.05
N ALA A 52 -9.43 -5.31 -8.30
CA ALA A 52 -8.69 -5.85 -9.45
C ALA A 52 -7.30 -5.19 -9.56
N GLU A 53 -7.18 -3.92 -9.19
CA GLU A 53 -5.96 -3.14 -9.33
C GLU A 53 -5.17 -3.04 -8.02
N TYR A 54 -5.83 -3.18 -6.87
CA TYR A 54 -5.22 -3.02 -5.56
C TYR A 54 -5.62 -4.11 -4.57
N GLU A 55 -4.66 -4.54 -3.76
CA GLU A 55 -4.90 -5.42 -2.63
C GLU A 55 -4.36 -4.84 -1.31
N PRO A 56 -5.09 -4.98 -0.19
CA PRO A 56 -4.59 -4.58 1.12
C PRO A 56 -3.63 -5.62 1.66
N VAL A 57 -2.41 -5.20 2.01
CA VAL A 57 -1.37 -6.07 2.55
C VAL A 57 -0.73 -5.48 3.82
N CYS A 58 -0.25 -6.38 4.68
CA CYS A 58 0.58 -6.01 5.82
C CYS A 58 2.00 -5.66 5.36
N ARG A 59 2.81 -5.06 6.25
CA ARG A 59 4.18 -4.65 5.92
C ARG A 59 5.07 -5.82 5.51
N HIS A 60 4.89 -6.96 6.18
CA HIS A 60 5.69 -8.16 5.91
C HIS A 60 5.41 -8.73 4.52
N CYS A 61 4.13 -8.94 4.18
CA CYS A 61 3.74 -9.41 2.85
C CYS A 61 4.12 -8.41 1.75
N TYR A 62 4.04 -7.10 2.03
CA TYR A 62 4.47 -6.09 1.07
C TYR A 62 5.98 -6.15 0.75
N GLU A 63 6.82 -6.36 1.77
CA GLU A 63 8.27 -6.51 1.56
C GLU A 63 8.59 -7.75 0.74
N GLN A 64 7.90 -8.87 1.00
CA GLN A 64 8.04 -10.10 0.23
C GLN A 64 7.67 -9.90 -1.25
N LEU A 65 6.56 -9.19 -1.51
CA LEU A 65 6.12 -8.85 -2.87
C LEU A 65 7.18 -8.00 -3.58
N LYS A 66 7.73 -6.97 -2.92
CA LYS A 66 8.82 -6.16 -3.48
C LYS A 66 10.05 -6.98 -3.84
N ILE A 67 10.45 -7.91 -2.98
CA ILE A 67 11.60 -8.79 -3.25
C ILE A 67 11.32 -9.65 -4.49
N SER A 68 10.11 -10.23 -4.59
CA SER A 68 9.73 -11.06 -5.73
C SER A 68 9.65 -10.29 -7.06
N GLU A 69 9.28 -9.01 -7.04
CA GLU A 69 9.27 -8.15 -8.24
C GLU A 69 10.68 -7.69 -8.65
N SER A 70 11.60 -7.58 -7.69
CA SER A 70 12.98 -7.12 -7.93
C SER A 70 13.93 -8.21 -8.44
N GLN A 71 13.53 -9.49 -8.38
CA GLN A 71 14.25 -10.57 -9.05
C GLN A 71 13.65 -10.74 -10.46
N PRO A 72 14.30 -10.22 -11.51
CA PRO A 72 13.89 -10.56 -12.87
C PRO A 72 14.02 -12.08 -13.03
N ALA A 73 12.99 -12.70 -13.60
CA ALA A 73 13.09 -14.05 -14.12
C ALA A 73 14.31 -14.12 -15.06
N GLU A 74 15.22 -15.07 -14.80
CA GLU A 74 16.24 -15.52 -15.75
C GLU A 74 15.62 -15.91 -17.10
#